data_AF-A0A1W1CSA4-F1
#
_entry.id   AF-A0A1W1CSA4-F1
#
_cell.length_a   1.000
_cell.length_b   1.000
_cell.length_c   1.000
_cell.angle_alpha   90.00
_cell.angle_beta   90.00
_cell.angle_gamma   90.00
#
_symmetry.space_group_name_H-M   'P 1'
#
loop_
_entity.id
_entity.type
_entity.pdbx_description
1 polymer ?
#
loop_
_entity_poly.entity_id
_entity_poly.type
_entity_poly.pdbx_seq_one_letter_code
_entity_poly.pdbx_strand_id
1 'polypeptide(L)'
;MLLDGLYEVLNRGENEASVKLSDESHPVFKAHFPQNPILPGFVHLDIIEDVFEMEITAIKKAKYSALILPTQTLVYKRDKNRIKVFMQENEVATFSF
;
A
#
# COMPACT_ATOMS: atom_id res chain seq x y z
N MET A 1 13.67 -7.60 5.81
CA MET A 1 13.64 -6.78 4.58
C MET A 1 13.29 -5.32 4.92
N LEU A 2 13.41 -4.40 3.96
CA LEU A 2 13.21 -2.95 4.17
C LEU A 2 11.84 -2.58 4.76
N LEU A 3 10.82 -3.41 4.51
CA LEU A 3 9.43 -3.17 4.88
C LEU A 3 8.98 -3.95 6.12
N ASP A 4 9.89 -4.68 6.78
CA ASP A 4 9.56 -5.46 7.98
C ASP A 4 9.03 -4.53 9.07
N GLY A 5 7.78 -4.75 9.49
CA GLY A 5 7.13 -3.93 10.50
C GLY A 5 6.59 -2.58 9.99
N LEU A 6 6.63 -2.31 8.68
CA LEU A 6 6.02 -1.10 8.09
C LEU A 6 4.49 -1.16 8.11
N TYR A 7 3.93 -2.37 8.03
CA TYR A 7 2.50 -2.59 8.10
C TYR A 7 2.16 -3.91 8.77
N GLU A 8 0.93 -4.00 9.25
CA GLU A 8 0.29 -5.22 9.75
C GLU A 8 -0.86 -5.58 8.82
N VAL A 9 -0.97 -6.85 8.42
CA VAL A 9 -2.12 -7.35 7.67
C VAL A 9 -3.29 -7.55 8.64
N LEU A 10 -4.38 -6.82 8.43
CA LEU A 10 -5.60 -6.93 9.24
C LEU A 10 -6.57 -7.98 8.70
N ASN A 11 -6.66 -8.08 7.36
CA ASN A 11 -7.49 -9.05 6.66
C ASN A 11 -6.84 -9.44 5.34
N ARG A 12 -6.98 -10.73 4.97
CA ARG A 12 -6.52 -11.29 3.70
C ARG A 12 -7.64 -12.10 3.07
N GLY A 13 -8.18 -11.62 1.97
CA GLY A 13 -9.18 -12.31 1.15
C GLY A 13 -8.77 -12.32 -0.31
N GLU A 14 -9.45 -13.15 -1.11
CA GLU A 14 -9.13 -13.37 -2.52
C GLU A 14 -9.18 -12.07 -3.36
N ASN A 15 -10.19 -11.23 -3.11
CA ASN A 15 -10.44 -9.99 -3.86
C ASN A 15 -10.32 -8.73 -3.02
N GLU A 16 -10.10 -8.85 -1.70
CA GLU A 16 -9.97 -7.72 -0.79
C GLU A 16 -8.99 -8.05 0.34
N ALA A 17 -8.06 -7.14 0.60
CA ALA A 17 -7.14 -7.22 1.73
C ALA A 17 -7.03 -5.85 2.41
N SER A 18 -6.74 -5.83 3.71
CA SER A 18 -6.53 -4.59 4.45
C SER A 18 -5.28 -4.66 5.31
N VAL A 19 -4.58 -3.53 5.39
CA VAL A 19 -3.35 -3.39 6.16
C VAL A 19 -3.38 -2.11 6.99
N LYS A 20 -2.74 -2.12 8.14
CA LYS A 20 -2.51 -0.94 8.97
C LYS A 20 -1.04 -0.55 8.90
N LEU A 21 -0.75 0.69 8.53
CA LEU A 21 0.61 1.22 8.51
C LEU A 21 1.14 1.44 9.93
N SER A 22 2.44 1.32 10.10
CA SER A 22 3.16 1.68 11.32
C SER A 22 3.09 3.20 11.57
N ASP A 23 3.57 3.62 12.73
CA ASP A 23 3.78 5.05 13.00
C ASP A 23 5.03 5.61 12.28
N GLU A 24 5.24 6.92 12.42
CA GLU A 24 6.35 7.66 11.83
C GLU A 24 7.75 7.24 12.32
N SER A 25 7.84 6.41 13.37
CA SER A 25 9.12 5.95 13.91
C SER A 25 9.80 4.91 13.02
N HIS A 26 9.05 4.28 12.10
CA HIS A 26 9.57 3.28 11.17
C HIS A 26 10.63 3.88 10.23
N PRO A 27 11.73 3.17 9.93
CA PRO A 27 12.82 3.68 9.10
C PRO A 27 12.38 4.25 7.75
N VAL A 28 11.39 3.62 7.10
CA VAL A 28 10.82 4.10 5.82
C VAL A 28 10.21 5.50 5.96
N PHE A 29 9.41 5.75 7.00
CA PHE A 29 8.79 7.07 7.22
C PHE A 29 9.80 8.12 7.65
N LYS A 30 10.80 7.73 8.46
CA LYS A 30 11.94 8.61 8.79
C LYS A 30 12.72 9.06 7.55
N ALA A 31 12.83 8.18 6.54
CA ALA A 31 13.51 8.49 5.29
C ALA A 31 12.60 9.23 4.28
N HIS A 32 11.28 9.07 4.37
CA HIS A 32 10.34 9.51 3.33
C HIS A 32 9.10 10.19 3.94
N PHE A 33 9.14 11.47 4.28
CA PHE A 33 10.30 12.36 4.34
C PHE A 33 10.53 12.80 5.80
N PRO A 34 11.75 13.15 6.23
CA PRO A 34 12.08 13.39 7.64
C PRO A 34 11.18 14.38 8.39
N GLN A 35 10.57 15.35 7.69
CA GLN A 35 9.66 16.35 8.26
C GLN A 35 8.20 16.16 7.81
N ASN A 36 7.95 15.24 6.89
CA ASN A 36 6.62 14.96 6.33
C ASN A 36 6.54 13.47 5.98
N PRO A 37 6.33 12.59 6.98
CA PRO A 37 6.30 11.16 6.76
C PRO A 37 5.11 10.81 5.87
N ILE A 38 5.39 10.25 4.71
CA ILE A 38 4.40 9.80 3.74
C ILE A 38 4.79 8.42 3.21
N LEU A 39 3.81 7.58 2.88
CA LEU A 39 4.10 6.28 2.31
C LEU A 39 4.76 6.44 0.92
N PRO A 40 5.93 5.84 0.66
CA PRO A 40 6.48 5.84 -0.69
C PRO A 40 5.56 5.07 -1.65
N GLY A 41 5.30 5.63 -2.82
CA GLY A 41 4.32 5.07 -3.75
C GLY A 41 4.63 3.66 -4.25
N PHE A 42 5.91 3.26 -4.28
CA PHE A 42 6.30 1.91 -4.70
C PHE A 42 5.97 0.83 -3.67
N VAL A 43 5.84 1.19 -2.37
CA VAL A 43 5.54 0.23 -1.29
C VAL A 43 4.19 -0.46 -1.51
N HIS A 44 3.27 0.18 -2.24
CA HIS A 44 2.03 -0.46 -2.63
C HIS A 44 2.27 -1.75 -3.43
N LEU A 45 3.32 -1.82 -4.24
CA LEU A 45 3.62 -2.99 -5.05
C LEU A 45 4.02 -4.16 -4.16
N ASP A 46 4.92 -3.91 -3.20
CA ASP A 46 5.34 -4.92 -2.23
C ASP A 46 4.15 -5.41 -1.38
N ILE A 47 3.28 -4.49 -0.94
CA ILE A 47 2.06 -4.86 -0.21
C ILE A 47 1.13 -5.70 -1.10
N ILE A 48 0.98 -5.35 -2.37
CA ILE A 48 0.13 -6.10 -3.32
C ILE A 48 0.66 -7.51 -3.54
N GLU A 49 1.97 -7.66 -3.76
CA GLU A 49 2.61 -8.97 -3.93
C GLU A 49 2.42 -9.83 -2.67
N ASP A 50 2.63 -9.22 -1.50
CA ASP A 50 2.42 -9.88 -0.21
C ASP A 50 0.95 -10.32 -0.04
N VAL A 51 0.00 -9.38 -0.06
CA VAL A 51 -1.41 -9.66 0.34
C VAL A 51 -2.19 -10.51 -0.67
N PHE A 52 -1.79 -10.51 -1.94
CA PHE A 52 -2.44 -11.30 -2.99
C PHE A 52 -1.61 -12.49 -3.49
N GLU A 53 -0.46 -12.76 -2.86
CA GLU A 53 0.43 -13.89 -3.19
C GLU A 53 0.72 -13.97 -4.69
N MET A 54 1.08 -12.81 -5.26
CA MET A 54 1.34 -12.67 -6.69
C MET A 54 2.68 -12.00 -6.95
N GLU A 55 3.22 -12.22 -8.14
CA GLU A 55 4.44 -11.56 -8.61
C GLU A 55 4.06 -10.49 -9.65
N ILE A 56 4.52 -9.25 -9.44
CA ILE A 56 4.32 -8.13 -10.35
C ILE A 56 5.54 -8.02 -11.27
N THR A 57 5.42 -8.52 -12.49
CA THR A 57 6.49 -8.44 -13.49
C THR A 57 6.43 -7.18 -14.35
N ALA A 58 5.26 -6.56 -14.47
CA ALA A 58 5.04 -5.35 -15.26
C ALA A 58 3.89 -4.51 -14.69
N ILE A 59 4.01 -3.19 -14.81
CA ILE A 59 2.96 -2.24 -14.42
C ILE A 59 2.56 -1.47 -15.66
N LYS A 60 1.33 -1.69 -16.14
CA LYS A 60 0.75 -0.92 -17.23
C LYS A 60 0.40 0.50 -16.81
N LYS A 61 -0.11 0.67 -15.58
CA LYS A 61 -0.48 1.98 -15.03
C LYS A 61 -0.42 1.99 -13.52
N ALA A 62 0.19 3.02 -12.96
CA ALA A 62 0.06 3.40 -11.55
C ALA A 62 -0.48 4.84 -11.47
N LYS A 63 -1.45 5.07 -10.59
CA LYS A 63 -2.01 6.39 -10.29
C LYS A 63 -2.09 6.57 -8.79
N TYR A 64 -1.60 7.70 -8.30
CA TYR A 64 -1.72 8.14 -6.91
C TYR A 64 -2.57 9.40 -6.87
N SER A 65 -3.65 9.39 -6.08
CA SER A 65 -4.62 10.49 -5.97
C SER A 65 -4.55 11.22 -4.64
N ALA A 66 -3.96 10.64 -3.61
CA ALA A 66 -3.81 11.26 -2.30
C ALA A 66 -2.51 10.80 -1.61
N LEU A 67 -2.04 11.63 -0.68
CA LEU A 67 -0.97 11.25 0.24
C LEU A 67 -1.50 10.26 1.27
N ILE A 68 -0.65 9.31 1.64
CA ILE A 68 -0.92 8.33 2.68
C ILE A 68 0.08 8.58 3.81
N LEU A 69 -0.44 8.67 5.03
CA LEU A 69 0.30 9.02 6.24
C LEU A 69 0.46 7.78 7.16
N PRO A 70 1.39 7.82 8.11
CA PRO A 70 1.54 6.78 9.12
C PRO A 70 0.24 6.48 9.86
N THR A 71 0.15 5.29 10.45
CA THR A 71 -0.99 4.76 11.23
C THR A 71 -2.30 4.54 10.46
N GLN A 72 -2.36 4.95 9.18
CA GLN A 72 -3.55 4.80 8.35
C GLN A 72 -3.81 3.34 7.98
N THR A 73 -5.09 3.01 7.84
CA THR A 73 -5.53 1.73 7.30
C THR A 73 -5.81 1.87 5.81
N LEU A 74 -5.24 0.95 5.03
CA LEU A 74 -5.45 0.86 3.59
C LEU A 74 -6.24 -0.40 3.26
N VAL A 75 -7.17 -0.30 2.31
CA VAL A 75 -7.93 -1.42 1.78
C VAL A 75 -7.61 -1.57 0.30
N TYR A 76 -7.09 -2.73 -0.07
CA TYR A 76 -6.75 -3.12 -1.43
C TYR A 76 -7.89 -3.98 -1.98
N LYS A 77 -8.50 -3.53 -3.08
CA LYS A 77 -9.56 -4.26 -3.77
C LYS A 77 -9.07 -4.67 -5.14
N ARG A 78 -9.07 -5.99 -5.41
CA ARG A 78 -8.64 -6.60 -6.66
C ARG A 78 -9.86 -6.86 -7.55
N ASP A 79 -9.75 -6.43 -8.80
CA ASP A 79 -10.68 -6.75 -9.88
C ASP A 79 -9.84 -7.17 -11.11
N LYS A 80 -9.71 -8.49 -11.31
CA LYS A 80 -8.86 -9.09 -12.35
C LYS A 80 -7.41 -8.61 -12.25
N ASN A 81 -6.98 -7.77 -13.21
CA ASN A 81 -5.63 -7.21 -13.32
C ASN A 81 -5.53 -5.78 -12.78
N ARG A 82 -6.57 -5.30 -12.12
CA ARG A 82 -6.62 -3.95 -11.54
C ARG A 82 -6.74 -4.03 -10.03
N ILE A 83 -5.97 -3.22 -9.34
CA ILE A 83 -6.08 -3.04 -7.90
C ILE A 83 -6.39 -1.57 -7.61
N LYS A 84 -7.39 -1.35 -6.77
CA LYS A 84 -7.73 -0.04 -6.21
C LYS A 84 -7.39 -0.04 -4.74
N VAL A 85 -6.78 1.05 -4.28
CA VAL A 85 -6.43 1.24 -2.88
C VAL A 85 -7.30 2.34 -2.31
N PHE A 86 -7.92 2.05 -1.19
CA PHE A 86 -8.80 2.94 -0.47
C PHE A 86 -8.23 3.28 0.90
N MET A 87 -8.41 4.53 1.29
CA MET A 87 -8.26 4.99 2.66
C MET A 87 -9.64 5.50 3.09
N GLN A 88 -10.27 4.81 4.03
CA GLN A 88 -11.70 4.98 4.32
C GLN A 88 -12.51 4.80 3.02
N GLU A 89 -13.35 5.77 2.65
CA GLU A 89 -14.17 5.76 1.44
C GLU A 89 -13.45 6.35 0.21
N ASN A 90 -12.23 6.86 0.36
CA ASN A 90 -11.53 7.57 -0.73
C ASN A 90 -10.57 6.65 -1.49
N GLU A 91 -10.69 6.61 -2.82
CA GLU A 91 -9.69 5.97 -3.69
C GLU A 91 -8.39 6.80 -3.68
N VAL A 92 -7.31 6.24 -3.12
CA VAL A 92 -6.01 6.92 -2.98
C VAL A 92 -4.96 6.44 -3.99
N ALA A 93 -5.11 5.23 -4.53
CA ALA A 93 -4.26 4.73 -5.60
C ALA A 93 -4.98 3.71 -6.50
N THR A 94 -4.49 3.56 -7.72
CA THR A 94 -4.90 2.49 -8.65
C THR A 94 -3.66 1.92 -9.36
N PHE A 95 -3.60 0.60 -9.45
CA PHE A 95 -2.59 -0.16 -10.19
C PHE A 95 -3.26 -1.02 -11.26
N SER A 96 -2.63 -1.15 -12.42
CA SER A 96 -3.04 -2.07 -13.48
C SER A 96 -1.81 -2.78 -14.01
N PHE A 97 -1.89 -4.10 -14.09
CA PHE A 97 -0.82 -5.00 -14.51
C PHE A 97 -1.10 -5.52 -15.92
#